data_AF-A0A1S1J2D0-F1
#
_entry.id   AF-A0A1S1J2D0-F1
#
_cell.length_a   1.000
_cell.length_b   1.000
_cell.length_c   1.000
_cell.angle_alpha   90.00
_cell.angle_beta   90.00
_cell.angle_gamma   90.00
#
_symmetry.space_group_name_H-M   'P 1'
#
loop_
_entity.id
_entity.type
_entity.pdbx_description
1 polymer ?
#
loop_
_entity_poly.entity_id
_entity_poly.type
_entity_poly.pdbx_seq_one_letter_code
_entity_poly.pdbx_strand_id
1 'polypeptide(L)'
;MLENVPLIVLILPLLFQIIAGRKAIGETISLKFGTVCIISIIAQIIVPVISFYIATYNANKYIEQNPNSLRCGMEFVGLFMFTLIFTFVLIVVIIIQYFMKRSYEK
;
A
#
# COMPACT_ATOMS: atom_id res chain seq x y z
N MET A 1 -8.62 -1.34 18.96
CA MET A 1 -7.48 -0.64 18.32
C MET A 1 -6.86 -1.38 17.12
N LEU A 2 -7.38 -2.54 16.67
CA LEU A 2 -6.89 -3.22 15.46
C LEU A 2 -7.75 -3.00 14.21
N GLU A 3 -8.89 -2.30 14.33
CA GLU A 3 -9.90 -2.19 13.28
C GLU A 3 -9.40 -1.45 12.02
N ASN A 4 -8.63 -0.37 12.20
CA ASN A 4 -8.14 0.45 11.09
C ASN A 4 -6.77 -0.01 10.55
N VAL A 5 -6.15 -1.01 11.19
CA VAL A 5 -4.82 -1.52 10.80
C VAL A 5 -4.76 -1.97 9.34
N PRO A 6 -5.77 -2.68 8.78
CA PRO A 6 -5.77 -3.07 7.37
C PRO A 6 -5.57 -1.89 6.41
N LEU A 7 -6.22 -0.75 6.68
CA LEU A 7 -6.14 0.45 5.84
C LEU A 7 -4.79 1.17 5.99
N ILE A 8 -4.27 1.27 7.21
CA ILE A 8 -2.97 1.90 7.48
C ILE A 8 -1.85 1.13 6.76
N VAL A 9 -1.91 -0.19 6.83
CA VAL A 9 -0.91 -1.08 6.22
C VAL A 9 -0.91 -0.93 4.69
N LEU A 10 -2.07 -0.79 4.04
CA LEU A 10 -2.20 -0.59 2.59
C LEU A 10 -1.50 0.66 2.06
N ILE A 11 -1.31 1.69 2.88
CA ILE A 11 -0.70 2.97 2.48
C ILE A 11 0.83 2.88 2.47
N LEU A 12 1.42 1.90 3.16
CA LEU A 12 2.88 1.81 3.36
C LEU A 12 3.71 1.76 2.07
N PRO A 13 3.37 0.96 1.04
CA PRO A 13 4.16 0.92 -0.20
C PRO A 13 4.18 2.27 -0.91
N LEU A 14 3.05 2.98 -0.91
CA LEU A 14 2.94 4.31 -1.51
C LEU A 14 3.79 5.34 -0.76
N LEU A 15 3.72 5.37 0.58
CA LEU A 15 4.54 6.27 1.39
C LEU A 15 6.04 5.98 1.22
N PHE A 16 6.40 4.69 1.18
CA PHE A 16 7.77 4.29 0.92
C PHE A 16 8.24 4.80 -0.45
N GLN A 17 7.46 4.65 -1.52
CA GLN A 17 7.81 5.19 -2.84
C GLN A 17 7.95 6.71 -2.84
N ILE A 18 7.04 7.45 -2.18
CA ILE A 18 7.09 8.91 -2.11
C ILE A 18 8.39 9.37 -1.41
N ILE A 19 8.73 8.76 -0.27
CA ILE A 19 9.86 9.18 0.56
C ILE A 19 11.18 8.64 -0.01
N ALA A 20 11.30 7.32 -0.15
CA ALA A 20 12.53 6.67 -0.61
C ALA A 20 12.80 6.94 -2.09
N GLY A 21 11.77 7.05 -2.92
CA GLY A 21 11.93 7.37 -4.34
C GLY A 21 12.52 8.76 -4.55
N ARG A 22 12.02 9.77 -3.82
CA ARG A 22 12.60 11.12 -3.84
C ARG A 22 14.05 11.12 -3.33
N LYS A 23 14.32 10.42 -2.23
CA LYS A 23 15.67 10.30 -1.67
C LYS A 23 16.65 9.62 -2.64
N ALA A 24 16.20 8.59 -3.36
CA ALA A 24 17.00 7.87 -4.35
C ALA A 24 17.29 8.73 -5.59
N ILE A 25 16.37 9.61 -6.00
CA ILE A 25 16.61 10.56 -7.10
C ILE A 25 17.68 11.58 -6.72
N GLY A 26 17.62 12.13 -5.50
CA GLY A 26 18.63 13.05 -5.01
C GLY A 26 19.92 12.39 -4.52
N GLU A 27 20.10 11.07 -4.76
CA GLU A 27 21.25 10.28 -4.33
C GLU A 27 21.59 10.37 -2.82
N THR A 28 20.58 10.70 -2.00
CA THR A 28 20.72 10.86 -0.54
C THR A 28 20.67 9.53 0.23
N ILE A 29 20.43 8.41 -0.47
CA ILE A 29 20.44 7.05 0.05
C ILE A 29 21.19 6.13 -0.91
N SER A 30 21.68 5.00 -0.42
CA SER A 30 22.44 4.03 -1.23
C SER A 30 21.60 3.25 -2.25
N LEU A 31 20.27 3.23 -2.08
CA LEU A 31 19.36 2.50 -2.98
C LEU A 31 19.14 3.27 -4.28
N LYS A 32 19.33 2.59 -5.41
CA LYS A 32 19.00 3.12 -6.73
C LYS A 32 17.49 3.29 -6.89
N PHE A 33 17.06 4.32 -7.62
CA PHE A 33 15.64 4.59 -7.89
C PHE A 33 14.88 3.37 -8.43
N GLY A 34 15.47 2.63 -9.38
CA GLY A 34 14.86 1.41 -9.92
C GLY A 34 14.63 0.32 -8.86
N THR A 35 15.59 0.15 -7.94
CA THR A 35 15.45 -0.79 -6.82
C THR A 35 14.31 -0.38 -5.89
N VAL A 36 14.19 0.92 -5.57
CA VAL A 36 13.07 1.44 -4.77
C VAL A 36 11.74 1.15 -5.45
N CYS A 37 11.63 1.38 -6.76
CA CYS A 37 10.39 1.08 -7.51
C CYS A 37 10.01 -0.40 -7.46
N ILE A 38 10.97 -1.31 -7.65
CA ILE A 38 10.74 -2.76 -7.58
C ILE A 38 10.26 -3.15 -6.19
N ILE A 39 10.91 -2.65 -5.13
CA ILE A 39 10.49 -2.91 -3.74
C ILE A 39 9.06 -2.44 -3.52
N SER A 40 8.72 -1.22 -3.96
CA SER A 40 7.38 -0.68 -3.81
C SER A 40 6.32 -1.51 -4.54
N ILE A 41 6.61 -1.98 -5.76
CA ILE A 41 5.69 -2.82 -6.54
C ILE A 41 5.48 -4.18 -5.85
N ILE A 42 6.56 -4.83 -5.41
CA ILE A 42 6.47 -6.10 -4.68
C ILE A 42 5.70 -5.92 -3.38
N ALA A 43 5.98 -4.85 -2.63
CA ALA A 43 5.26 -4.51 -1.41
C ALA A 43 3.77 -4.27 -1.70
N GLN A 44 3.42 -3.61 -2.80
CA GLN A 44 2.03 -3.36 -3.20
C GLN A 44 1.26 -4.66 -3.52
N ILE A 45 1.94 -5.79 -3.76
CA ILE A 45 1.32 -7.11 -3.94
C ILE A 45 1.18 -7.84 -2.59
N ILE A 46 2.23 -7.80 -1.76
CA ILE A 46 2.29 -8.54 -0.49
C ILE A 46 1.41 -7.88 0.59
N VAL A 47 1.46 -6.56 0.69
CA VAL A 47 0.78 -5.77 1.74
C VAL A 47 -0.75 -5.94 1.70
N PRO A 48 -1.42 -5.95 0.53
CA PRO A 48 -2.85 -6.27 0.48
C PRO A 48 -3.18 -7.65 1.04
N VAL A 49 -2.39 -8.69 0.75
CA VAL A 49 -2.64 -10.04 1.29
C VAL A 49 -2.63 -10.02 2.82
N ILE A 50 -1.65 -9.33 3.41
CA ILE A 50 -1.56 -9.14 4.86
C ILE A 50 -2.77 -8.34 5.38
N SER A 51 -3.17 -7.28 4.68
CA SER A 51 -4.33 -6.45 5.02
C SER A 51 -5.63 -7.26 5.04
N PHE A 52 -5.87 -8.09 4.02
CA PHE A 52 -7.02 -9.00 3.93
C PHE A 52 -7.02 -10.04 5.06
N TYR A 53 -5.85 -10.58 5.41
CA TYR A 53 -5.73 -11.52 6.54
C TYR A 53 -6.12 -10.86 7.87
N ILE A 54 -5.61 -9.65 8.15
CA ILE A 54 -5.95 -8.90 9.36
C ILE A 54 -7.44 -8.54 9.38
N ALA A 55 -8.00 -8.10 8.25
CA ALA A 55 -9.42 -7.79 8.13
C ALA A 55 -10.29 -9.01 8.43
N THR A 56 -9.91 -10.18 7.91
CA THR A 56 -10.62 -11.45 8.15
C THR A 56 -10.57 -11.84 9.63
N TYR A 57 -9.41 -11.70 10.26
CA TYR A 57 -9.25 -11.94 11.69
C TYR A 57 -10.14 -11.01 12.53
N ASN A 58 -10.16 -9.72 12.20
CA ASN A 58 -11.00 -8.73 12.88
C ASN A 58 -12.49 -9.03 12.71
N ALA A 59 -12.92 -9.36 11.49
CA ALA A 59 -14.30 -9.69 11.17
C ALA A 59 -14.78 -10.92 11.96
N ASN A 60 -13.98 -12.00 11.98
CA ASN A 60 -14.31 -13.21 12.73
C ASN A 60 -14.43 -12.92 14.23
N LYS A 61 -13.48 -12.16 14.79
CA LYS A 61 -13.52 -11.76 16.20
C LYS A 61 -14.74 -10.91 16.54
N TYR A 62 -15.14 -10.00 15.65
CA TYR A 62 -16.34 -9.18 15.83
C TYR A 62 -17.62 -10.03 15.86
N ILE A 63 -17.72 -11.04 14.99
CA ILE A 63 -18.85 -11.96 14.91
C ILE A 63 -18.93 -12.83 16.17
N GLU A 64 -17.80 -13.35 16.66
CA GLU A 64 -17.75 -14.11 17.92
C GLU A 64 -18.28 -13.28 19.10
N GLN A 65 -18.01 -11.98 19.10
CA GLN A 65 -18.51 -11.05 20.12
C GLN A 65 -19.97 -10.61 19.90
N ASN A 66 -20.49 -10.73 18.67
CA ASN A 66 -21.82 -10.28 18.26
C ASN A 66 -22.51 -11.35 17.38
N PRO A 67 -23.01 -12.45 17.96
CA PRO A 67 -23.49 -13.61 17.21
C PRO A 67 -24.73 -13.35 16.33
N ASN A 68 -25.49 -12.27 16.59
CA ASN A 68 -26.63 -11.85 15.77
C ASN A 68 -26.26 -10.81 14.70
N SER A 69 -24.97 -10.50 14.53
CA SER A 69 -24.53 -9.54 13.50
C SER A 69 -24.60 -10.15 12.09
N LEU A 70 -25.07 -9.34 11.15
CA LEU A 70 -25.23 -9.75 9.75
C LEU A 70 -23.87 -9.83 9.07
N ARG A 71 -23.55 -10.98 8.47
CA ARG A 71 -22.34 -11.18 7.67
C ARG A 71 -22.44 -10.40 6.38
N CYS A 72 -21.85 -9.20 6.34
CA CYS A 72 -21.78 -8.39 5.13
C CYS A 72 -20.33 -8.27 4.67
N GLY A 73 -19.99 -8.85 3.53
CA GLY A 73 -18.63 -8.81 2.97
C GLY A 73 -18.21 -7.44 2.40
N MET A 74 -18.99 -6.38 2.68
CA MET A 74 -18.77 -5.02 2.16
C MET A 74 -17.42 -4.44 2.60
N GLU A 75 -16.92 -4.80 3.77
CA GLU A 75 -15.59 -4.38 4.24
C GLU A 75 -14.46 -4.89 3.33
N PHE A 76 -14.58 -6.13 2.83
CA PHE A 76 -13.61 -6.72 1.91
C PHE A 76 -13.67 -6.10 0.52
N VAL A 77 -14.88 -5.75 0.06
CA VAL A 77 -15.06 -4.98 -1.19
C VAL A 77 -14.40 -3.61 -1.08
N GLY A 78 -14.59 -2.93 0.05
CA GLY A 78 -13.92 -1.66 0.34
C GLY A 78 -12.39 -1.79 0.29
N LEU A 79 -11.83 -2.78 0.99
CA LEU A 79 -10.39 -3.05 0.98
C LEU A 79 -9.84 -3.38 -0.41
N PHE A 80 -10.59 -4.14 -1.21
CA PHE A 80 -10.22 -4.43 -2.59
C PHE A 80 -10.16 -3.16 -3.44
N MET A 81 -11.19 -2.31 -3.36
CA MET A 81 -11.22 -1.03 -4.08
C MET A 81 -10.09 -0.10 -3.66
N PHE A 82 -9.81 0.01 -2.35
CA PHE A 82 -8.67 0.79 -1.85
C PHE A 82 -7.34 0.25 -2.38
N THR A 83 -7.18 -1.08 -2.44
CA THR A 83 -5.97 -1.70 -3.01
C THR A 83 -5.77 -1.28 -4.48
N LEU A 84 -6.82 -1.28 -5.29
CA LEU A 84 -6.75 -0.82 -6.68
C LEU A 84 -6.39 0.67 -6.78
N ILE A 85 -7.03 1.51 -5.98
CA ILE A 85 -6.77 2.96 -5.96
C ILE A 85 -5.30 3.23 -5.56
N PHE A 86 -4.80 2.62 -4.48
CA PHE A 86 -3.42 2.82 -4.06
C PHE A 86 -2.41 2.28 -5.06
N THR A 87 -2.72 1.18 -5.74
CA THR A 87 -1.89 0.65 -6.83
C THR A 87 -1.83 1.64 -7.99
N PHE A 88 -2.97 2.20 -8.39
CA PHE A 88 -3.03 3.23 -9.44
C PHE A 88 -2.20 4.46 -9.05
N VAL A 89 -2.39 4.99 -7.83
CA VAL A 89 -1.65 6.15 -7.33
C VAL A 89 -0.15 5.85 -7.25
N LEU A 90 0.25 4.64 -6.82
CA LEU A 90 1.65 4.22 -6.79
C LEU A 90 2.29 4.27 -8.18
N ILE A 91 1.60 3.76 -9.20
CA ILE A 91 2.08 3.81 -10.59
C ILE A 91 2.24 5.25 -11.06
N VAL A 92 1.26 6.12 -10.78
CA VAL A 92 1.34 7.55 -11.12
C VAL A 92 2.55 8.21 -10.44
N VAL A 93 2.78 7.93 -9.16
CA VAL A 93 3.95 8.46 -8.42
C VAL A 93 5.26 7.97 -9.03
N ILE A 94 5.37 6.69 -9.39
CA ILE A 94 6.57 6.14 -10.05
C ILE A 94 6.83 6.86 -11.38
N ILE A 95 5.79 7.08 -12.19
CA ILE A 95 5.90 7.78 -13.48
C ILE A 95 6.39 9.22 -13.29
N ILE A 96 5.78 9.96 -12.35
CA ILE A 96 6.18 11.35 -12.05
C ILE A 96 7.65 11.38 -11.62
N GLN A 97 8.03 10.52 -10.67
CA GLN A 97 9.39 10.44 -10.16
C GLN A 97 10.40 10.01 -11.23
N TYR A 98 10.01 9.13 -12.16
CA TYR A 98 10.83 8.77 -13.31
C TYR A 98 11.14 9.98 -14.21
N PHE A 99 10.14 10.80 -14.54
CA PHE A 99 10.36 12.01 -15.31
C PHE A 99 11.20 13.04 -14.57
N MET A 100 11.01 13.19 -13.25
CA MET A 100 11.85 14.05 -12.42
C MET A 100 13.32 13.61 -12.50
N LYS A 101 13.61 12.32 -12.27
CA LYS A 101 14.97 11.76 -12.37
C LYS A 101 15.62 12.08 -13.71
N ARG A 102 14.90 11.83 -14.80
CA ARG A 102 15.37 12.10 -16.17
C ARG A 102 15.65 13.59 -16.41
N SER A 103 14.95 14.48 -15.74
CA SER A 103 15.20 15.92 -15.84
C SER A 103 16.45 16.38 -15.10
N TYR A 104 16.89 15.67 -14.05
CA TYR A 104 18.13 15.97 -13.32
C TYR A 104 19.38 15.39 -13.99
N GLU A 105 19.21 14.36 -14.82
CA GLU A 105 20.30 13.75 -15.60
C GLU A 105 20.60 14.48 -16.93
N LYS A 106 19.83 15.53 -17.25
CA LYS A 106 20.07 16.42 -18.39
C LYS A 106 20.82 17.66 -17.95
#